data_AF-A0A256IF60-F1
#
_entry.id   AF-A0A256IF60-F1
#
_cell.length_a   1.000
_cell.length_b   1.000
_cell.length_c   1.000
_cell.angle_alpha   90.00
_cell.angle_beta   90.00
_cell.angle_gamma   90.00
#
_symmetry.space_group_name_H-M   'P 1'
#
loop_
_entity.id
_entity.type
_entity.pdbx_description
1 polymer ?
#
loop_
_entity_poly.entity_id
_entity_poly.type
_entity_poly.pdbx_seq_one_letter_code
_entity_poly.pdbx_strand_id
1 'polypeptide(L)'
;MTASTDDHDHDETAEPITDRVHDNSWSANLETPKYAGDPELAVRDALAAIDHTTAGNRVNLVTHGDLGHPEEFLYDALREERGDVDPEYVEQCGCGGHVTRVDVL
;
A
#
# COMPACT_ATOMS: atom_id res chain seq x y z
N MET A 1 6.70 40.77 8.23
CA MET A 1 7.34 39.45 8.48
C MET A 1 6.33 38.59 9.19
N THR A 2 5.74 37.62 8.49
CA THR A 2 5.15 36.39 9.04
C THR A 2 5.08 35.40 7.88
N ALA A 3 5.84 34.33 8.00
CA ALA A 3 5.84 33.15 7.13
C ALA A 3 4.86 32.10 7.70
N SER A 4 4.64 31.02 6.93
CA SER A 4 4.04 29.72 7.30
C SER A 4 2.51 29.65 7.18
N THR A 5 1.84 28.59 6.68
CA THR A 5 2.15 27.27 6.07
C THR A 5 0.78 26.69 5.63
N ASP A 6 0.72 25.93 4.53
CA ASP A 6 -0.22 24.79 4.25
C ASP A 6 0.04 24.34 2.80
N ASP A 7 0.97 23.44 2.49
CA ASP A 7 1.10 22.01 2.82
C ASP A 7 0.01 21.11 2.18
N HIS A 8 0.44 20.47 1.10
CA HIS A 8 -0.08 19.29 0.40
C HIS A 8 -1.60 19.20 0.12
N ASP A 9 -1.97 19.56 -1.11
CA ASP A 9 -3.13 19.02 -1.83
C ASP A 9 -2.90 17.50 -1.95
N HIS A 10 -3.37 16.75 -0.96
CA HIS A 10 -3.47 15.30 -1.06
C HIS A 10 -4.42 15.01 -2.22
N ASP A 11 -3.91 14.30 -3.22
CA ASP A 11 -4.63 13.85 -4.41
C ASP A 11 -5.89 13.04 -4.00
N GLU A 12 -7.00 13.74 -3.75
CA GLU A 12 -8.34 13.18 -3.48
C GLU A 12 -9.00 12.66 -4.77
N THR A 13 -8.32 12.75 -5.91
CA THR A 13 -8.89 12.43 -7.24
C THR A 13 -8.45 11.10 -7.83
N ALA A 14 -7.40 10.46 -7.32
CA ALA A 14 -7.00 9.16 -7.85
C ALA A 14 -8.00 8.07 -7.49
N GLU A 15 -8.33 7.27 -8.50
CA GLU A 15 -9.24 6.14 -8.35
C GLU A 15 -8.73 5.16 -7.29
N PRO A 16 -9.58 4.75 -6.32
CA PRO A 16 -9.18 3.84 -5.27
C PRO A 16 -8.79 2.47 -5.85
N ILE A 17 -7.92 1.74 -5.16
CA ILE A 17 -7.50 0.40 -5.58
C ILE A 17 -8.67 -0.61 -5.62
N THR A 18 -9.69 -0.38 -4.79
CA THR A 18 -10.90 -1.20 -4.75
C THR A 18 -12.06 -0.43 -4.14
N ASP A 19 -13.27 -0.63 -4.68
CA ASP A 19 -14.53 -0.05 -4.16
C ASP A 19 -15.37 -1.06 -3.36
N ARG A 20 -14.83 -2.24 -3.09
CA ARG A 20 -15.53 -3.32 -2.37
C ARG A 20 -14.74 -3.76 -1.16
N VAL A 21 -15.47 -4.10 -0.10
CA VAL A 21 -14.89 -4.83 1.03
C VAL A 21 -14.74 -6.29 0.65
N HIS A 22 -13.58 -6.87 0.94
CA HIS A 22 -13.26 -8.27 0.70
C HIS A 22 -13.42 -9.06 2.00
N ASP A 23 -14.29 -10.07 1.98
CA ASP A 23 -14.52 -11.01 3.09
C ASP A 23 -13.65 -12.28 3.00
N ASN A 24 -12.77 -12.34 2.00
CA ASN A 24 -11.77 -13.38 1.79
C ASN A 24 -10.37 -12.79 1.59
N SER A 25 -9.33 -13.61 1.76
CA SER A 25 -7.96 -13.19 1.45
C SER A 25 -7.78 -12.92 -0.05
N TRP A 26 -7.03 -11.88 -0.41
CA TRP A 26 -6.87 -11.41 -1.79
C TRP A 26 -5.52 -10.72 -2.02
N SER A 27 -5.23 -10.35 -3.27
CA SER A 27 -4.03 -9.61 -3.65
C SER A 27 -4.38 -8.26 -4.26
N ALA A 28 -3.81 -7.19 -3.72
CA ALA A 28 -3.89 -5.85 -4.27
C ALA A 28 -2.78 -5.63 -5.29
N ASN A 29 -3.16 -5.29 -6.53
CA ASN A 29 -2.22 -5.06 -7.61
C ASN A 29 -1.73 -3.60 -7.58
N LEU A 30 -0.52 -3.40 -7.06
CA LEU A 30 0.22 -2.14 -7.06
C LEU A 30 1.38 -2.15 -8.07
N GLU A 31 1.31 -3.02 -9.09
CA GLU A 31 2.33 -3.19 -10.13
C GLU A 31 2.01 -2.40 -11.41
N THR A 32 0.90 -1.67 -11.44
CA THR A 32 0.55 -0.88 -12.63
C THR A 32 1.49 0.32 -12.80
N PRO A 33 1.69 0.84 -14.02
CA PRO A 33 2.64 1.92 -14.28
C PRO A 33 2.41 3.21 -13.47
N LYS A 34 1.19 3.45 -12.96
CA LYS A 34 0.92 4.63 -12.11
C LYS A 34 1.73 4.64 -10.81
N TYR A 35 2.19 3.48 -10.34
CA TYR A 35 2.99 3.37 -9.12
C TYR A 35 4.50 3.37 -9.37
N ALA A 36 4.97 3.23 -10.62
CA ALA A 36 6.38 2.95 -10.92
C ALA A 36 7.37 4.01 -10.41
N GLY A 37 6.91 5.23 -10.16
CA GLY A 37 7.72 6.31 -9.59
C GLY A 37 7.02 7.06 -8.46
N ASP A 38 6.00 6.44 -7.85
CA ASP A 38 5.14 7.09 -6.86
C ASP A 38 4.93 6.17 -5.65
N PRO A 39 5.92 6.11 -4.73
CA PRO A 39 5.83 5.26 -3.54
C PRO A 39 4.72 5.73 -2.59
N GLU A 40 4.44 7.03 -2.54
CA GLU A 40 3.39 7.61 -1.69
C GLU A 40 2.00 7.15 -2.15
N LEU A 41 1.74 7.15 -3.46
CA LEU A 41 0.53 6.57 -4.04
C LEU A 41 0.41 5.07 -3.72
N ALA A 42 1.52 4.32 -3.82
CA ALA A 42 1.53 2.89 -3.50
C ALA A 42 1.20 2.63 -2.02
N VAL A 43 1.75 3.43 -1.10
CA VAL A 43 1.43 3.37 0.34
C VAL A 43 -0.05 3.67 0.59
N ARG A 44 -0.56 4.75 0.00
CA ARG A 44 -1.96 5.15 0.16
C ARG A 44 -2.91 4.05 -0.30
N ASP A 45 -2.69 3.52 -1.49
CA ASP A 45 -3.55 2.47 -2.05
C ASP A 45 -3.37 1.13 -1.31
N ALA A 46 -2.19 0.86 -0.73
CA ALA A 46 -1.98 -0.28 0.17
C ALA A 46 -2.79 -0.17 1.47
N LEU A 47 -2.82 1.00 2.11
CA LEU A 47 -3.65 1.26 3.29
C LEU A 47 -5.13 1.09 2.98
N ALA A 48 -5.58 1.62 1.84
CA ALA A 48 -6.95 1.42 1.37
C ALA A 48 -7.28 -0.07 1.15
N ALA A 49 -6.34 -0.87 0.64
CA ALA A 49 -6.52 -2.31 0.49
C ALA A 49 -6.67 -3.03 1.83
N ILE A 50 -5.89 -2.64 2.85
CA ILE A 50 -6.01 -3.15 4.21
C ILE A 50 -7.39 -2.80 4.80
N ASP A 51 -7.81 -1.54 4.69
CA ASP A 51 -9.12 -1.08 5.20
C ASP A 51 -10.30 -1.79 4.54
N HIS A 52 -10.15 -2.17 3.27
CA HIS A 52 -11.15 -2.92 2.51
C HIS A 52 -11.00 -4.43 2.68
N THR A 53 -10.27 -4.90 3.69
CA THR A 53 -10.14 -6.31 4.02
C THR A 53 -10.80 -6.60 5.36
N THR A 54 -11.71 -7.56 5.39
CA THR A 54 -12.39 -7.95 6.63
C THR A 54 -11.40 -8.66 7.57
N ALA A 55 -11.43 -8.31 8.86
CA ALA A 55 -10.64 -8.95 9.91
C ALA A 55 -10.68 -10.49 9.84
N GLY A 56 -9.55 -11.14 10.13
CA GLY A 56 -9.34 -12.58 9.95
C GLY A 56 -8.90 -12.99 8.54
N ASN A 57 -8.72 -12.03 7.62
CA ASN A 57 -8.19 -12.27 6.28
C ASN A 57 -6.82 -11.61 6.08
N ARG A 58 -6.21 -11.95 4.94
CA ARG A 58 -4.91 -11.42 4.54
C ARG A 58 -5.01 -10.69 3.21
N VAL A 59 -4.22 -9.64 3.06
CA VAL A 59 -4.01 -8.98 1.78
C VAL A 59 -2.54 -9.11 1.36
N ASN A 60 -2.30 -9.56 0.13
CA ASN A 60 -0.97 -9.49 -0.47
C ASN A 60 -0.87 -8.20 -1.29
N LEU A 61 -0.01 -7.29 -0.87
CA LEU A 61 0.32 -6.05 -1.56
C LEU A 61 1.43 -6.35 -2.57
N VAL A 62 1.13 -6.22 -3.86
CA VAL A 62 2.08 -6.53 -4.93
C VAL A 62 2.60 -5.22 -5.53
N THR A 63 3.76 -4.75 -5.09
CA THR A 63 4.31 -3.43 -5.46
C THR A 63 5.15 -3.49 -6.71
N HIS A 64 5.15 -2.38 -7.47
CA HIS A 64 5.96 -2.24 -8.68
C HIS A 64 7.47 -2.38 -8.38
N GLY A 65 8.20 -3.09 -9.25
CA GLY A 65 9.65 -3.35 -9.06
C GLY A 65 10.53 -2.09 -9.10
N ASP A 66 10.15 -1.10 -9.90
CA ASP A 66 10.85 0.19 -9.99
C ASP A 66 10.88 0.99 -8.66
N LEU A 67 9.96 0.68 -7.71
CA LEU A 67 9.98 1.27 -6.38
C LEU A 67 11.03 0.67 -5.45
N GLY A 68 11.68 -0.43 -5.85
CA GLY A 68 12.63 -1.15 -5.01
C GLY A 68 11.95 -2.04 -3.96
N HIS A 69 12.68 -2.36 -2.89
CA HIS A 69 12.19 -3.29 -1.88
C HIS A 69 11.13 -2.61 -1.00
N PRO A 70 9.97 -3.25 -0.73
CA PRO A 70 8.87 -2.62 0.01
C PRO A 70 9.23 -2.24 1.44
N GLU A 71 10.22 -2.88 2.06
CA GLU A 71 10.74 -2.45 3.37
C GLU A 71 11.22 -0.99 3.39
N GLU A 72 11.69 -0.45 2.27
CA GLU A 72 12.27 0.90 2.21
C GLU A 72 11.24 2.02 2.18
N PHE A 73 9.98 1.71 1.83
CA PHE A 73 8.94 2.74 1.66
C PHE A 73 7.57 2.38 2.25
N LEU A 74 7.24 1.09 2.35
CA LEU A 74 5.90 0.63 2.70
C LEU A 74 5.76 0.28 4.19
N TYR A 75 6.74 -0.41 4.76
CA TYR A 75 6.52 -1.09 6.04
C TYR A 75 6.35 -0.15 7.21
N ASP A 76 7.20 0.88 7.30
CA ASP A 76 7.11 1.87 8.38
C ASP A 76 5.81 2.66 8.25
N ALA A 77 5.44 3.08 7.03
CA ALA A 77 4.19 3.78 6.79
C ALA A 77 2.95 2.94 7.19
N LEU A 78 2.94 1.64 6.89
CA LEU A 78 1.86 0.74 7.32
C LEU A 78 1.77 0.65 8.85
N ARG A 79 2.91 0.53 9.54
CA ARG A 79 2.96 0.46 11.01
C ARG A 79 2.58 1.78 11.66
N GLU A 80 2.97 2.91 11.10
CA GLU A 80 2.61 4.24 11.59
C GLU A 80 1.09 4.48 11.49
N GLU A 81 0.49 4.10 10.36
CA GLU A 81 -0.92 4.41 10.07
C GLU A 81 -1.92 3.39 10.63
N ARG A 82 -1.52 2.12 10.82
CA ARG A 82 -2.41 1.08 11.35
C ARG A 82 -1.97 0.53 12.70
N GLY A 83 -0.71 0.65 13.10
CA GLY A 83 -0.23 0.29 14.45
C GLY A 83 -0.19 -1.22 14.77
N ASP A 84 -1.15 -1.99 14.27
CA ASP A 84 -1.35 -3.42 14.57
C ASP A 84 -1.13 -4.35 13.37
N VAL A 85 -0.58 -3.83 12.28
CA VAL A 85 -0.16 -4.63 11.12
C VAL A 85 1.31 -5.04 11.23
N ASP A 86 1.62 -6.28 10.86
CA ASP A 86 2.99 -6.78 10.73
C ASP A 86 3.25 -7.24 9.28
N PRO A 87 3.83 -6.38 8.43
CA PRO A 87 4.10 -6.71 7.03
C PRO A 87 5.17 -7.80 6.91
N GLU A 88 4.84 -8.90 6.24
CA GLU A 88 5.75 -10.01 5.95
C GLU A 88 6.18 -9.96 4.48
N TYR A 89 7.49 -9.97 4.22
CA TYR A 89 7.99 -10.14 2.85
C TYR A 89 7.80 -11.59 2.39
N VAL A 90 7.15 -11.80 1.24
CA VAL A 90 6.89 -13.13 0.70
C VAL A 90 7.90 -13.49 -0.39
N GLU A 91 7.91 -12.73 -1.49
CA GLU A 91 8.75 -13.02 -2.65
C GLU A 91 8.87 -11.83 -3.61
N GLN A 92 9.81 -11.93 -4.56
CA GLN A 92 9.84 -11.09 -5.75
C GLN A 92 9.30 -11.89 -6.94
N CYS A 93 8.28 -11.36 -7.62
CA CYS A 93 7.70 -11.97 -8.82
C CYS A 93 8.64 -11.81 -10.02
N GLY A 94 8.49 -12.67 -11.04
CA GLY A 94 9.33 -12.66 -12.25
C GLY A 94 9.23 -11.40 -13.12
N CYS A 95 8.21 -10.57 -12.90
CA CYS A 95 8.06 -9.22 -13.47
C CYS A 95 8.90 -8.15 -12.76
N GLY A 96 9.54 -8.49 -11.64
CA GLY A 96 10.28 -7.57 -10.77
C GLY A 96 9.46 -6.99 -9.62
N GLY A 97 8.14 -7.15 -9.61
CA GLY A 97 7.27 -6.73 -8.52
C GLY A 97 7.52 -7.49 -7.22
N HIS A 98 7.21 -6.87 -6.08
CA HIS A 98 7.47 -7.43 -4.76
C HIS A 98 6.17 -7.72 -4.02
N VAL A 99 6.09 -8.88 -3.37
CA VAL A 99 4.90 -9.32 -2.63
C VAL A 99 5.14 -9.14 -1.14
N THR A 100 4.33 -8.29 -0.52
CA THR A 100 4.23 -8.12 0.93
C THR A 100 2.88 -8.64 1.40
N ARG A 101 2.86 -9.48 2.44
CA ARG A 101 1.62 -9.96 3.05
C ARG A 101 1.33 -9.18 4.33
N VAL A 102 0.06 -8.85 4.52
CA VAL A 102 -0.45 -8.24 5.74
C VAL A 102 -1.65 -9.05 6.23
N ASP A 103 -1.58 -9.52 7.47
CA ASP A 103 -2.72 -10.09 8.21
C ASP A 103 -3.56 -8.96 8.80
N VAL A 104 -4.87 -8.98 8.58
CA VAL A 104 -5.82 -8.03 9.15
C VAL A 104 -6.51 -8.69 10.34
N LEU A 105 -6.33 -8.12 11.54
CA LEU A 105 -6.72 -8.72 12.82
C LEU A 105 -8.07 -8.23 13.34
#